data_AF-A0A7S3J7I4-F1
#
_entry.id   AF-A0A7S3J7I4-F1
#
_cell.length_a   1.000
_cell.length_b   1.000
_cell.length_c   1.000
_cell.angle_alpha   90.00
_cell.angle_beta   90.00
_cell.angle_gamma   90.00
#
_symmetry.space_group_name_H-M   'P 1'
#
loop_
_entity.id
_entity.type
_entity.pdbx_description
1 polymer ?
#
loop_
_entity_poly.entity_id
_entity_poly.type
_entity_poly.pdbx_seq_one_letter_code
_entity_poly.pdbx_strand_id
1 'polypeptide(L)'
;MKLLTQILKDLPNAIEDADVKEKTKNALSCNNVFLLGDLNLHFPGENRILEHAHFNDLWLERHSHFDGLTWDTEKNSMTKWMLPFDNRRMRLDRICIKDSKQIDLVDIKMIANQNTGRALLYPSDHFGLLATFCVSKSGFTSNQSTRHKKEMKMILQDETGYRSIERIVIYRVCTFALIC
;
A
#
# COMPACT_ATOMS: atom_id res chain seq x y z
N MET A 1 12.30 -8.05 -9.36
CA MET A 1 11.04 -8.27 -10.13
C MET A 1 10.65 -9.74 -10.29
N LYS A 2 11.58 -10.66 -10.66
CA LYS A 2 11.30 -12.12 -10.66
C LYS A 2 10.85 -12.66 -9.29
N LEU A 3 11.22 -11.99 -8.20
CA LEU A 3 11.01 -12.45 -6.83
C LEU A 3 9.53 -12.66 -6.46
N LEU A 4 8.63 -11.70 -6.66
CA LEU A 4 7.22 -11.85 -6.24
C LEU A 4 6.51 -12.96 -7.04
N THR A 5 6.70 -12.97 -8.36
CA THR A 5 6.19 -14.03 -9.23
C THR A 5 6.78 -15.40 -8.87
N GLN A 6 8.06 -15.45 -8.50
CA GLN A 6 8.72 -16.68 -8.08
C GLN A 6 8.19 -17.16 -6.72
N ILE A 7 8.03 -16.25 -5.74
CA ILE A 7 7.41 -16.56 -4.44
C ILE A 7 6.03 -17.19 -4.65
N LEU A 8 5.19 -16.60 -5.50
CA LEU A 8 3.85 -17.17 -5.77
C LEU A 8 3.90 -18.55 -6.44
N LYS A 9 4.92 -18.83 -7.26
CA LYS A 9 5.12 -20.15 -7.87
C LYS A 9 5.59 -21.20 -6.86
N ASP A 10 6.45 -20.78 -5.92
CA ASP A 10 7.06 -21.66 -4.94
C ASP A 10 6.17 -21.87 -3.71
N LEU A 11 5.22 -20.95 -3.45
CA LEU A 11 4.35 -20.96 -2.28
C LEU A 11 3.63 -22.30 -2.05
N PRO A 12 3.01 -22.95 -3.05
CA PRO A 12 2.39 -24.26 -2.84
C PRO A 12 3.38 -25.35 -2.41
N ASN A 13 4.64 -25.24 -2.81
CA ASN A 13 5.67 -26.23 -2.46
C ASN A 13 6.22 -26.02 -1.05
N ALA A 14 6.15 -24.80 -0.53
CA ALA A 14 6.56 -24.45 0.82
C ALA A 14 5.51 -24.82 1.90
N ILE A 15 4.29 -25.21 1.51
CA ILE A 15 3.21 -25.58 2.42
C ILE A 15 3.23 -27.10 2.63
N GLU A 16 3.37 -27.53 3.89
CA GLU A 16 3.37 -28.94 4.29
C GLU A 16 1.95 -29.52 4.39
N ASP A 17 1.00 -28.74 4.90
CA ASP A 17 -0.40 -29.15 5.04
C ASP A 17 -1.07 -29.32 3.65
N ALA A 18 -1.56 -30.53 3.38
CA ALA A 18 -2.11 -30.89 2.07
C ALA A 18 -3.38 -30.11 1.72
N ASP A 19 -4.26 -29.85 2.68
CA ASP A 19 -5.51 -29.10 2.48
C ASP A 19 -5.21 -27.62 2.23
N VAL A 20 -4.31 -27.03 3.01
CA VAL A 20 -3.85 -25.65 2.79
C VAL A 20 -3.18 -25.53 1.42
N LYS A 21 -2.32 -26.49 1.06
CA LYS A 21 -1.64 -26.52 -0.24
C LYS A 21 -2.61 -26.58 -1.42
N GLU A 22 -3.65 -27.42 -1.34
CA GLU A 22 -4.69 -27.50 -2.36
C GLU A 22 -5.46 -26.17 -2.47
N LYS A 23 -5.89 -25.60 -1.33
CA LYS A 23 -6.56 -24.29 -1.30
C LYS A 23 -5.70 -23.18 -1.89
N THR A 24 -4.40 -23.17 -1.60
CA THR A 24 -3.45 -22.21 -2.17
C THR A 24 -3.31 -22.40 -3.68
N LYS A 25 -3.22 -23.63 -4.18
CA LYS A 25 -3.21 -23.90 -5.63
C LYS A 25 -4.47 -23.39 -6.32
N ASN A 26 -5.63 -23.63 -5.73
CA ASN A 26 -6.92 -23.16 -6.25
C ASN A 26 -7.02 -21.62 -6.24
N ALA A 27 -6.55 -20.98 -5.16
CA ALA A 27 -6.50 -19.52 -5.09
C ALA A 27 -5.57 -18.94 -6.17
N LEU A 28 -4.39 -19.54 -6.38
CA LEU A 28 -3.43 -19.12 -7.40
C LEU A 28 -3.96 -19.32 -8.83
N SER A 29 -4.66 -20.43 -9.10
CA SER A 29 -5.23 -20.70 -10.44
C SER A 29 -6.35 -19.73 -10.81
N CYS A 30 -7.08 -19.21 -9.82
CA CYS A 30 -8.13 -18.20 -10.01
C CYS A 30 -7.63 -16.76 -9.85
N ASN A 31 -6.33 -16.54 -9.63
CA ASN A 31 -5.74 -15.24 -9.27
C ASN A 31 -6.39 -14.59 -8.04
N ASN A 32 -6.99 -15.37 -7.13
CA ASN A 32 -7.56 -14.87 -5.87
C ASN A 32 -6.44 -14.63 -4.85
N VAL A 33 -5.54 -13.69 -5.16
CA VAL A 33 -4.36 -13.38 -4.38
C VAL A 33 -4.39 -11.91 -4.01
N PHE A 34 -4.29 -11.65 -2.71
CA PHE A 34 -4.13 -10.30 -2.20
C PHE A 34 -2.70 -10.07 -1.75
N LEU A 35 -2.22 -8.85 -1.98
CA LEU A 35 -1.02 -8.31 -1.36
C LEU A 35 -1.48 -7.15 -0.46
N LEU A 36 -1.28 -7.29 0.84
CA LEU A 36 -1.76 -6.34 1.84
C LEU A 36 -0.68 -6.05 2.89
N GLY A 37 -0.51 -4.78 3.21
CA GLY A 37 0.39 -4.32 4.27
C GLY A 37 1.23 -3.10 3.87
N ASP A 38 2.17 -2.74 4.73
CA ASP A 38 3.19 -1.72 4.46
C ASP A 38 4.23 -2.27 3.48
N LEU A 39 4.16 -1.81 2.23
CA LEU A 39 5.09 -2.22 1.19
C LEU A 39 6.30 -1.29 1.09
N ASN A 40 6.33 -0.20 1.85
CA ASN A 40 7.38 0.81 1.81
C ASN A 40 7.74 1.27 0.38
N LEU A 41 6.71 1.40 -0.48
CA LEU A 41 6.85 2.01 -1.81
C LEU A 41 6.71 3.52 -1.64
N HIS A 42 7.85 4.20 -1.61
CA HIS A 42 8.00 5.61 -1.33
C HIS A 42 7.68 6.47 -2.56
N PHE A 43 8.09 6.01 -3.75
CA PHE A 43 7.96 6.79 -4.98
C PHE A 43 6.83 6.26 -5.86
N PRO A 44 6.11 7.15 -6.57
CA PRO A 44 5.08 6.71 -7.51
C PRO A 44 5.60 5.74 -8.58
N GLY A 45 6.86 5.89 -9.00
CA GLY A 45 7.52 4.99 -9.95
C GLY A 45 7.71 3.55 -9.43
N GLU A 46 7.73 3.35 -8.12
CA GLU A 46 7.85 2.02 -7.51
C GLU A 46 6.55 1.20 -7.62
N ASN A 47 5.40 1.86 -7.84
CA ASN A 47 4.13 1.18 -8.10
C ASN A 47 4.18 0.29 -9.36
N ARG A 48 5.11 0.57 -10.30
CA ARG A 48 5.36 -0.28 -11.48
C ARG A 48 5.71 -1.72 -11.10
N ILE A 49 6.25 -1.95 -9.90
CA ILE A 49 6.52 -3.30 -9.40
C ILE A 49 5.23 -4.12 -9.26
N LEU A 50 4.14 -3.47 -8.82
CA LEU A 50 2.82 -4.07 -8.68
C LEU A 50 2.21 -4.35 -10.06
N GLU A 51 2.24 -3.37 -10.94
CA GLU A 51 1.75 -3.48 -12.33
C GLU A 51 2.43 -4.64 -13.08
N HIS A 52 3.76 -4.71 -13.04
CA HIS A 52 4.51 -5.80 -13.68
C HIS A 52 4.25 -7.18 -13.06
N ALA A 53 3.76 -7.23 -11.83
CA ALA A 53 3.36 -8.47 -11.17
C ALA A 53 1.86 -8.78 -11.35
N HIS A 54 1.13 -7.99 -12.14
CA HIS A 54 -0.31 -8.09 -12.38
C HIS A 54 -1.15 -7.91 -11.10
N PHE A 55 -0.71 -7.00 -10.22
CA PHE A 55 -1.46 -6.57 -9.06
C PHE A 55 -2.05 -5.19 -9.29
N ASN A 56 -3.37 -5.07 -9.13
CA ASN A 56 -4.09 -3.81 -9.17
C ASN A 56 -4.12 -3.18 -7.78
N ASP A 57 -3.77 -1.90 -7.72
CA ASP A 57 -3.85 -1.08 -6.51
C ASP A 57 -5.30 -0.62 -6.28
N LEU A 58 -5.95 -1.18 -5.26
CA LEU A 58 -7.37 -0.97 -5.03
C LEU A 58 -7.71 0.46 -4.61
N TRP A 59 -6.76 1.17 -3.98
CA TRP A 59 -6.98 2.57 -3.63
C TRP A 59 -7.08 3.42 -4.91
N LEU A 60 -6.13 3.24 -5.83
CA LEU A 60 -6.12 3.98 -7.09
C LEU A 60 -7.32 3.61 -7.98
N GLU A 61 -7.74 2.35 -7.97
CA GLU A 61 -8.93 1.89 -8.70
C GLU A 61 -10.21 2.67 -8.33
N ARG A 62 -10.38 2.96 -7.03
CA ARG A 62 -11.56 3.65 -6.49
C ARG A 62 -11.39 5.17 -6.42
N HIS A 63 -10.19 5.62 -6.08
CA HIS A 63 -9.87 7.00 -5.68
C HIS A 63 -8.70 7.56 -6.51
N SER A 64 -8.79 7.50 -7.83
CA SER A 64 -7.73 7.91 -8.76
C SER A 64 -7.26 9.37 -8.64
N HIS A 65 -7.96 10.20 -7.85
CA HIS A 65 -7.66 11.62 -7.63
C HIS A 65 -7.21 11.92 -6.19
N PHE A 66 -7.08 10.91 -5.33
CA PHE A 66 -6.68 11.09 -3.93
C PHE A 66 -5.41 10.29 -3.65
N ASP A 67 -4.42 10.95 -3.06
CA ASP A 67 -3.08 10.37 -2.83
C ASP A 67 -3.07 9.19 -1.88
N GLY A 68 -4.11 9.03 -1.05
CA GLY A 68 -4.27 7.88 -0.15
C GLY A 68 -3.20 7.77 0.93
N LEU A 69 -2.69 8.90 1.43
CA LEU A 69 -1.58 8.98 2.37
C LEU A 69 -1.85 8.19 3.66
N THR A 70 -1.22 7.03 3.81
CA THR A 70 -1.34 6.18 5.01
C THR A 70 -0.31 6.55 6.08
N TRP A 71 0.73 7.31 5.73
CA TRP A 71 1.67 7.89 6.67
C TRP A 71 1.74 9.40 6.43
N ASP A 72 1.22 10.19 7.36
CA ASP A 72 1.07 11.64 7.17
C ASP A 72 1.51 12.39 8.43
N THR A 73 2.72 12.96 8.41
CA THR A 73 3.28 13.75 9.52
C THR A 73 2.58 15.07 9.74
N GLU A 74 1.84 15.60 8.76
CA GLU A 74 1.07 16.84 8.95
C GLU A 74 -0.23 16.56 9.70
N LYS A 75 -0.87 15.42 9.39
CA LYS A 75 -2.14 15.03 10.00
C LYS A 75 -1.98 14.25 11.29
N ASN A 76 -1.01 13.35 11.39
CA ASN A 76 -0.78 12.53 12.57
C ASN A 76 0.11 13.28 13.57
N SER A 77 -0.50 13.90 14.57
CA SER A 77 0.22 14.68 15.58
C SER A 77 1.19 13.84 16.41
N MET A 78 0.95 12.53 16.55
CA MET A 78 1.87 11.63 17.25
C MET A 78 3.18 11.51 16.47
N THR A 79 3.07 11.20 15.17
CA THR A 79 4.23 11.10 14.27
C THR A 79 4.96 12.44 14.17
N LYS A 80 4.21 13.56 14.08
CA LYS A 80 4.79 14.91 14.08
C LYS A 80 5.58 15.20 15.34
N TRP A 81 5.07 14.79 16.50
CA TRP A 81 5.76 15.00 17.78
C TRP A 81 7.01 14.13 17.92
N MET A 82 6.95 12.87 17.47
CA MET A 82 8.11 11.96 17.46
C MET A 82 9.19 12.39 16.46
N LEU A 83 8.79 12.99 15.34
CA LEU A 83 9.65 13.40 14.23
C LEU A 83 9.37 14.87 13.86
N PRO A 84 9.74 15.84 14.73
CA PRO A 84 9.34 17.25 14.59
C PRO A 84 9.85 17.94 13.32
N PHE A 85 10.90 17.39 12.72
CA PHE A 85 11.48 17.87 11.47
C PHE A 85 11.24 16.91 10.31
N ASP A 86 10.25 16.02 10.38
CA ASP A 86 9.80 15.21 9.25
C ASP A 86 8.46 15.77 8.77
N ASN A 87 8.40 16.14 7.50
CA ASN A 87 7.20 16.65 6.82
C ASN A 87 6.77 15.72 5.68
N ARG A 88 7.34 14.52 5.60
CA ARG A 88 6.98 13.59 4.54
C ARG A 88 5.54 13.15 4.73
N ARG A 89 4.90 12.90 3.61
CA ARG A 89 3.55 12.39 3.51
C ARG A 89 3.59 11.33 2.45
N MET A 90 3.29 10.11 2.83
CA MET A 90 3.57 8.94 2.01
C MET A 90 2.36 8.02 2.03
N ARG A 91 2.15 7.34 0.92
CA ARG A 91 1.31 6.16 0.88
C ARG A 91 2.27 4.99 0.98
N LEU A 92 2.30 4.27 2.10
CA LEU A 92 3.23 3.16 2.33
C LEU A 92 2.49 1.82 2.36
N ASP A 93 1.31 1.83 2.97
CA ASP A 93 0.40 0.70 3.02
C ASP A 93 -0.38 0.56 1.71
N ARG A 94 -0.55 -0.68 1.25
CA ARG A 94 -1.33 -1.02 0.06
C ARG A 94 -2.26 -2.18 0.35
N ILE A 95 -3.39 -2.18 -0.36
CA ILE A 95 -4.17 -3.39 -0.60
C ILE A 95 -4.24 -3.54 -2.11
N CYS A 96 -3.64 -4.61 -2.61
CA CYS A 96 -3.63 -4.92 -4.03
C CYS A 96 -4.24 -6.31 -4.26
N ILE A 97 -4.90 -6.48 -5.39
CA ILE A 97 -5.43 -7.77 -5.83
C ILE A 97 -4.79 -8.16 -7.14
N LYS A 98 -4.39 -9.43 -7.27
CA LYS A 98 -4.00 -9.99 -8.55
C LYS A 98 -5.24 -10.09 -9.43
N ASP A 99 -5.15 -9.82 -10.75
CA ASP A 99 -6.26 -9.80 -11.72
C ASP A 99 -7.25 -10.98 -11.59
N SER A 100 -8.14 -10.91 -10.60
CA SER A 100 -9.12 -11.93 -10.25
C SER A 100 -10.40 -11.64 -10.99
N LYS A 101 -11.05 -12.69 -11.46
CA LYS A 101 -12.39 -12.60 -12.04
C LYS A 101 -13.48 -12.87 -11.00
N GLN A 102 -13.16 -13.25 -9.77
CA GLN A 102 -14.15 -13.70 -8.79
C GLN A 102 -14.37 -12.70 -7.66
N ILE A 103 -13.54 -11.67 -7.58
CA ILE A 103 -13.51 -10.73 -6.46
C ILE A 103 -13.61 -9.32 -7.02
N ASP A 104 -14.68 -8.63 -6.65
CA ASP A 104 -14.90 -7.23 -7.01
C ASP A 104 -14.81 -6.35 -5.77
N LEU A 105 -14.15 -5.19 -5.92
CA LEU A 105 -14.07 -4.18 -4.88
C LEU A 105 -15.42 -3.48 -4.70
N VAL A 106 -15.99 -3.57 -3.50
CA VAL A 106 -17.21 -2.82 -3.13
C VAL A 106 -16.84 -1.43 -2.64
N ASP A 107 -15.92 -1.33 -1.69
CA ASP A 107 -15.48 -0.06 -1.10
C ASP A 107 -14.07 -0.18 -0.56
N ILE A 108 -13.35 0.94 -0.52
CA ILE A 108 -12.08 1.07 0.18
C ILE A 108 -12.01 2.45 0.84
N LYS A 109 -11.65 2.46 2.12
CA LYS A 109 -11.53 3.70 2.89
C LYS A 109 -10.39 3.65 3.89
N MET A 110 -9.94 4.83 4.26
CA MET A 110 -8.96 5.02 5.32
C MET A 110 -9.63 4.95 6.69
N ILE A 111 -9.01 4.25 7.63
CA ILE A 111 -9.46 4.09 9.02
C ILE A 111 -8.35 4.48 9.98
N ALA A 112 -8.68 4.61 11.27
CA ALA A 112 -7.72 4.98 12.32
C ALA A 112 -6.96 6.30 12.05
N ASN A 113 -7.56 7.20 11.26
CA ASN A 113 -6.97 8.48 10.86
C ASN A 113 -7.42 9.66 11.72
N GLN A 114 -7.88 9.37 12.94
CA GLN A 114 -8.31 10.31 13.96
C GLN A 114 -7.58 10.02 15.27
N ASN A 115 -7.40 11.06 16.08
CA ASN A 115 -6.87 10.93 17.42
C ASN A 115 -7.83 10.09 18.30
N THR A 116 -7.26 9.30 19.22
CA THR A 116 -7.96 8.47 20.21
C THR A 116 -8.75 9.23 21.29
N GLY A 117 -8.83 10.56 21.21
CA GLY A 117 -9.41 11.43 22.23
C GLY A 117 -8.43 11.82 23.36
N ARG A 118 -7.22 11.26 23.36
CA ARG A 118 -6.11 11.66 24.24
C ARG A 118 -5.15 12.54 23.45
N ALA A 119 -4.81 13.70 24.00
CA ALA A 119 -3.99 14.69 23.31
C ALA A 119 -2.78 14.04 22.61
N LEU A 120 -2.62 14.37 21.33
CA LEU A 120 -1.59 13.88 20.40
C LEU A 120 -1.62 12.40 20.01
N LEU A 121 -2.33 11.51 20.72
CA LEU A 121 -2.26 10.07 20.51
C LEU A 121 -3.18 9.57 19.38
N TYR A 122 -2.58 8.92 18.38
CA TYR A 122 -3.27 8.17 17.33
C TYR A 122 -3.16 6.67 17.59
N PRO A 123 -4.03 5.83 16.99
CA PRO A 123 -3.93 4.37 17.14
C PRO A 123 -2.60 3.78 16.65
N SER A 124 -1.98 4.42 15.64
CA SER A 124 -0.69 4.07 15.05
C SER A 124 -0.08 5.31 14.39
N ASP A 125 1.21 5.28 14.08
CA ASP A 125 1.87 6.29 13.25
C ASP A 125 1.45 6.18 11.77
N HIS A 126 0.89 5.01 11.38
CA HIS A 126 0.18 4.77 10.13
C HIS A 126 -1.35 4.81 10.30
N PHE A 127 -2.05 5.25 9.26
CA PHE A 127 -3.48 5.07 9.08
C PHE A 127 -3.77 3.74 8.40
N GLY A 128 -4.84 3.07 8.80
CA GLY A 128 -5.23 1.78 8.23
C GLY A 128 -6.02 1.93 6.93
N LEU A 129 -6.02 0.87 6.13
CA LEU A 129 -6.92 0.71 4.98
C LEU A 129 -7.94 -0.39 5.29
N LEU A 130 -9.22 -0.12 4.99
CA LEU A 130 -10.30 -1.08 5.06
C LEU A 130 -10.92 -1.23 3.67
N ALA A 131 -10.84 -2.43 3.11
CA ALA A 131 -11.48 -2.78 1.85
C ALA A 131 -12.59 -3.80 2.07
N THR A 132 -13.70 -3.64 1.35
CA THR A 132 -14.86 -4.54 1.34
C THR A 132 -15.01 -5.13 -0.05
N PHE A 133 -15.27 -6.43 -0.14
CA PHE A 133 -15.32 -7.16 -1.40
C PHE A 133 -16.62 -7.94 -1.56
N CYS A 134 -17.00 -8.16 -2.81
CA CYS A 134 -18.00 -9.15 -3.19
C CYS A 134 -17.30 -10.34 -3.84
N VAL A 135 -17.66 -11.56 -3.45
CA VAL A 135 -17.08 -12.80 -4.00
C VAL A 135 -18.14 -13.53 -4.81
N SER A 136 -17.92 -13.68 -6.11
CA SER A 136 -18.80 -14.40 -7.03
C SER A 136 -18.28 -15.80 -7.31
N LYS A 137 -19.18 -16.80 -7.26
CA LYS A 137 -18.88 -18.19 -7.64
C LYS A 137 -18.76 -18.38 -9.16
N SER A 138 -19.44 -17.55 -9.96
CA SER A 138 -19.49 -17.67 -11.43
C SER A 138 -18.49 -16.75 -12.15
N GLY A 139 -17.68 -16.02 -11.39
CA GLY A 139 -16.87 -14.92 -11.91
C GLY A 139 -17.72 -13.70 -12.30
N PHE A 140 -17.05 -12.58 -12.49
CA PHE A 140 -17.55 -11.31 -12.98
C PHE A 140 -17.02 -11.11 -14.40
N THR A 141 -17.88 -10.69 -15.32
CA THR A 141 -17.45 -10.18 -16.62
C THR A 141 -17.03 -8.73 -16.43
N SER A 142 -15.78 -8.49 -16.03
CA SER A 142 -15.26 -7.14 -15.87
C SER A 142 -15.07 -6.48 -17.25
N ASN A 143 -15.66 -5.30 -17.47
CA ASN A 143 -15.29 -4.39 -18.56
C ASN A 143 -13.89 -3.80 -18.29
N GLN A 144 -12.85 -4.60 -18.47
CA GLN A 144 -11.47 -4.27 -18.05
C GLN A 144 -10.67 -3.41 -19.07
N SER A 145 -11.28 -2.82 -20.10
CA SER A 145 -10.51 -2.37 -21.28
C SER A 145 -10.15 -0.88 -21.39
N THR A 146 -10.59 0.04 -20.53
CA THR A 146 -10.46 1.49 -20.86
C THR A 146 -9.83 2.39 -19.80
N ARG A 147 -9.56 1.92 -18.57
CA ARG A 147 -9.10 2.81 -17.48
C ARG A 147 -7.59 3.09 -17.46
N HIS A 148 -6.78 2.15 -17.96
CA HIS A 148 -5.31 2.18 -17.87
C HIS A 148 -4.63 3.34 -18.62
N LYS A 149 -5.31 4.01 -19.57
CA LYS A 149 -4.70 5.10 -20.36
C LYS A 149 -4.81 6.49 -19.73
N LYS A 150 -5.62 6.70 -18.69
CA LYS A 150 -5.89 8.05 -18.15
C LYS A 150 -4.96 8.47 -17.02
N GLU A 151 -4.20 7.54 -16.42
CA GLU A 151 -3.37 7.77 -15.22
C GLU A 151 -1.98 8.35 -15.49
N MET A 152 -1.47 8.27 -16.72
CA MET A 152 -0.12 8.73 -17.08
C MET A 152 0.13 10.24 -16.97
N LYS A 153 -0.90 11.07 -16.72
CA LYS A 153 -0.76 12.54 -16.73
C LYS A 153 -0.64 13.21 -15.35
N MET A 154 -0.84 12.47 -14.26
CA MET A 154 -0.76 13.04 -12.89
C MET A 154 0.49 12.63 -12.11
N ILE A 155 1.25 11.64 -12.56
CA ILE A 155 2.36 11.04 -11.80
C ILE A 155 3.71 11.66 -12.19
N LEU A 156 3.77 12.99 -12.25
CA LEU A 156 5.02 13.76 -12.43
C LEU A 156 5.04 14.88 -11.39
N GLN A 157 5.05 14.50 -10.12
CA GLN A 157 5.56 15.36 -9.07
C GLN A 157 6.64 14.56 -8.35
N ASP A 158 7.90 14.96 -8.59
CA ASP A 158 9.13 14.37 -8.04
C ASP A 158 9.30 14.60 -6.53
N GLU A 159 8.23 14.96 -5.84
CA GLU A 159 8.26 15.25 -4.41
C GLU A 159 7.57 14.12 -3.66
N THR A 160 8.36 13.11 -3.27
CA THR A 160 8.40 12.56 -1.90
C THR A 160 9.05 11.17 -1.89
N GLY A 161 9.94 10.97 -0.92
CA GLY A 161 10.41 9.66 -0.50
C GLY A 161 11.67 9.74 0.37
N TYR A 162 12.64 10.56 -0.02
CA TYR A 162 13.85 10.83 0.77
C TYR A 162 13.80 12.18 1.48
N ARG A 163 14.41 12.25 2.67
CA ARG A 163 14.65 13.52 3.39
C ARG A 163 15.57 14.39 2.54
N SER A 164 15.34 15.71 2.48
CA SER A 164 16.31 16.62 1.88
C SER A 164 17.66 16.52 2.61
N ILE A 165 18.77 16.73 1.90
CA ILE A 165 20.12 16.71 2.48
C ILE A 165 20.19 17.67 3.68
N GLU A 166 19.60 18.85 3.55
CA GLU A 166 19.48 19.84 4.63
C GLU A 166 18.84 19.24 5.89
N ARG A 167 17.71 18.52 5.75
CA ARG A 167 17.06 17.88 6.90
C ARG A 167 17.90 16.74 7.48
N ILE A 168 18.58 15.96 6.65
CA ILE A 168 19.50 14.92 7.13
C ILE A 168 20.61 15.54 7.99
N VAL A 169 21.17 16.68 7.56
CA VAL A 169 22.19 17.41 8.30
C VAL A 169 21.62 17.92 9.63
N ILE A 170 20.44 18.55 9.64
CA ILE A 170 19.79 19.01 10.88
C ILE A 170 19.60 17.86 11.87
N TYR A 171 19.04 16.73 11.42
CA TYR A 171 18.84 15.55 12.28
C TYR A 171 20.15 15.06 12.89
N ARG A 172 21.24 14.99 12.11
CA ARG A 172 22.54 14.53 12.61
C ARG A 172 23.12 15.50 13.63
N VAL A 173 23.05 16.81 13.38
CA VAL A 173 23.56 17.83 14.31
C VAL A 173 22.77 17.84 15.61
N CYS A 174 21.43 17.83 15.55
CA CYS A 174 20.58 17.80 16.74
C CYS A 174 20.78 16.51 17.56
N THR A 175 20.96 15.36 16.90
CA THR A 175 21.23 14.09 17.60
C THR A 175 22.59 14.13 18.30
N PHE A 176 23.63 14.66 17.66
CA PHE A 176 24.94 14.85 18.30
C PHE A 176 24.87 15.79 19.50
N ALA A 177 24.13 16.90 19.39
CA ALA A 177 23.97 17.87 20.48
C ALA A 177 23.15 17.37 21.67
N LEU A 178 22.36 16.30 21.51
CA LEU A 178 21.58 15.68 22.60
C LEU A 178 22.34 14.53 23.30
N ILE A 179 23.41 14.02 22.69
CA ILE A 179 24.22 12.91 23.20
C ILE A 179 25.54 13.40 23.82
N CYS A 180 25.96 14.64 23.52
CA CYS A 180 27.09 15.34 24.13
C CYS A 180 26.62 16.28 25.25
#